data_AF-A0A7S7SM56-F1
#
_entry.id   AF-A0A7S7SM56-F1
#
_cell.length_a   1.000
_cell.length_b   1.000
_cell.length_c   1.000
_cell.angle_alpha   90.00
_cell.angle_beta   90.00
_cell.angle_gamma   90.00
#
_symmetry.space_group_name_H-M   'P 1'
#
loop_
_entity.id
_entity.type
_entity.pdbx_description
1 polymer ?
#
loop_
_entity_poly.entity_id
_entity_poly.type
_entity_poly.pdbx_seq_one_letter_code
_entity_poly.pdbx_strand_id
1 'polypeptide(L)'
;MKTRIALLTTVMAAICGAQSATPELSLSANGRARTQLRSGQPLILELSVMHPQMVEPLEGEERQPVVLPALDESWAKAVRVALYNSTGEAVDVAFTLHTPPEQRLVLNPAEQAEAAWSLSPEQTAALPEGAYVVRATLDTSTIALGDEWNGTLEAGEVPVDLRAMPAEPTSSERAEHLRLLAEYAALRNALDEAIAHTEDWIRLQPENAQAHGMKAELLERAGRTGEAFQFYGQAIAISEAQQQAAEMHAREQHGVLNQRIADLMRRLVAPR
;
A
#
# COMPACT_ATOMS: atom_id res chain seq x y z
N MET A 1 32.57 -65.32 23.62
CA MET A 1 32.08 -64.60 22.42
C MET A 1 30.58 -64.40 22.57
N LYS A 2 30.15 -63.17 22.82
CA LYS A 2 28.74 -62.79 23.05
C LYS A 2 28.19 -62.18 21.77
N THR A 3 27.20 -62.81 21.17
CA THR A 3 26.37 -62.22 20.13
C THR A 3 25.21 -61.52 20.83
N ARG A 4 25.14 -60.18 20.74
CA ARG A 4 23.97 -59.41 21.17
C ARG A 4 23.37 -58.68 19.99
N ILE A 5 22.09 -58.98 19.81
CA ILE A 5 21.10 -58.35 18.95
C ILE A 5 21.05 -56.84 19.25
N ALA A 6 21.02 -56.01 18.21
CA ALA A 6 20.55 -54.63 18.30
C ALA A 6 19.45 -54.44 17.26
N LEU A 7 18.22 -54.27 17.76
CA LEU A 7 17.08 -53.82 16.98
C LEU A 7 17.42 -52.48 16.30
N LEU A 8 17.19 -52.39 14.98
CA LEU A 8 17.04 -51.11 14.32
C LEU A 8 15.71 -50.50 14.79
N THR A 9 15.77 -49.64 15.79
CA THR A 9 14.68 -48.70 16.09
C THR A 9 14.88 -47.49 15.19
N THR A 10 14.08 -47.40 14.12
CA THR A 10 13.92 -46.18 13.34
C THR A 10 13.32 -45.13 14.26
N VAL A 11 14.15 -44.21 14.77
CA VAL A 11 13.69 -42.99 15.41
C VAL A 11 13.23 -42.08 14.28
N MET A 12 11.93 -42.10 13.95
CA MET A 12 11.32 -40.91 13.35
C MET A 12 11.27 -39.85 14.45
N ALA A 13 12.31 -39.03 14.51
CA ALA A 13 12.21 -37.76 15.20
C ALA A 13 11.24 -36.90 14.39
N ALA A 14 10.02 -36.73 14.90
CA ALA A 14 9.22 -35.59 14.53
C ALA A 14 10.02 -34.35 14.92
N ILE A 15 10.67 -33.71 13.94
CA ILE A 15 11.08 -32.33 14.07
C ILE A 15 9.77 -31.56 14.04
N CYS A 16 9.13 -31.45 15.21
CA CYS A 16 8.09 -30.46 15.44
C CYS A 16 8.85 -29.13 15.54
N GLY A 17 9.19 -28.56 14.39
CA GLY A 17 9.73 -27.20 14.32
C GLY A 17 8.71 -26.26 14.96
N ALA A 18 9.16 -25.29 15.74
CA ALA A 18 8.27 -24.25 16.22
C ALA A 18 7.64 -23.56 14.99
N GLN A 19 6.33 -23.38 15.01
CA GLN A 19 5.60 -22.65 13.99
C GLN A 19 6.21 -21.25 13.78
N SER A 20 6.26 -20.78 12.53
CA SER A 20 6.66 -19.41 12.18
C SER A 20 5.95 -18.36 13.03
N ALA A 21 6.63 -17.25 13.32
CA ALA A 21 6.03 -16.14 14.05
C ALA A 21 4.83 -15.54 13.30
N THR A 22 3.92 -14.90 14.03
CA THR A 22 2.76 -14.24 13.42
C THR A 22 3.19 -13.01 12.62
N PRO A 23 2.86 -12.91 11.32
CA PRO A 23 3.15 -11.72 10.53
C PRO A 23 2.32 -10.53 11.00
N GLU A 24 2.78 -9.33 10.66
CA GLU A 24 1.97 -8.11 10.76
C GLU A 24 1.34 -7.79 9.41
N LEU A 25 0.06 -7.39 9.42
CA LEU A 25 -0.70 -7.06 8.23
C LEU A 25 -1.14 -5.60 8.27
N SER A 26 -1.11 -4.94 7.11
CA SER A 26 -1.68 -3.61 6.91
C SER A 26 -2.46 -3.58 5.61
N LEU A 27 -3.70 -3.12 5.66
CA LEU A 27 -4.56 -2.95 4.49
C LEU A 27 -4.85 -1.47 4.25
N SER A 28 -4.74 -1.05 2.99
CA SER A 28 -5.16 0.27 2.54
C SER A 28 -6.12 0.18 1.36
N ALA A 29 -6.93 1.22 1.17
CA ALA A 29 -7.73 1.42 -0.03
C ALA A 29 -7.38 2.77 -0.66
N ASN A 30 -7.00 2.79 -1.93
CA ASN A 30 -6.54 3.96 -2.67
C ASN A 30 -5.42 4.72 -1.89
N GLY A 31 -4.51 3.97 -1.26
CA GLY A 31 -3.40 4.48 -0.46
C GLY A 31 -3.78 5.01 0.93
N ARG A 32 -4.98 4.69 1.44
CA ARG A 32 -5.48 5.24 2.71
C ARG A 32 -6.14 4.17 3.59
N ALA A 33 -5.98 4.30 4.91
CA ALA A 33 -6.70 3.47 5.90
C ALA A 33 -8.23 3.77 5.96
N ARG A 34 -8.67 4.82 5.29
CA ARG A 34 -10.08 5.19 5.03
C ARG A 34 -10.13 6.04 3.77
N THR A 35 -11.07 5.76 2.89
CA THR A 35 -11.15 6.45 1.61
C THR A 35 -12.55 6.99 1.30
N GLN A 36 -12.60 8.11 0.58
CA GLN A 36 -13.81 8.61 -0.06
C GLN A 36 -13.70 8.23 -1.54
N LEU A 37 -14.59 7.36 -1.99
CA LEU A 37 -14.60 6.85 -3.35
C LEU A 37 -15.71 7.54 -4.14
N ARG A 38 -15.42 8.01 -5.34
CA ARG A 38 -16.46 8.45 -6.27
C ARG A 38 -16.91 7.26 -7.14
N SER A 39 -18.21 7.14 -7.35
CA SER A 39 -18.81 6.20 -8.30
C SER A 39 -18.09 6.31 -9.66
N GLY A 40 -17.62 5.17 -10.18
CA GLY A 40 -16.82 5.12 -11.41
C GLY A 40 -15.31 5.33 -11.23
N GLN A 41 -14.79 5.52 -10.02
CA GLN A 41 -13.35 5.41 -9.74
C GLN A 41 -12.99 3.95 -9.41
N PRO A 42 -11.81 3.45 -9.82
CA PRO A 42 -11.37 2.14 -9.36
C PRO A 42 -11.14 2.18 -7.83
N LEU A 43 -11.48 1.07 -7.17
CA LEU A 43 -11.12 0.83 -5.78
C LEU A 43 -9.92 -0.11 -5.79
N ILE A 44 -8.74 0.41 -5.45
CA ILE A 44 -7.49 -0.35 -5.37
C ILE A 44 -7.23 -0.64 -3.90
N LEU A 45 -6.94 -1.88 -3.59
CA LEU A 45 -6.57 -2.34 -2.27
C LEU A 45 -5.14 -2.80 -2.28
N GLU A 46 -4.38 -2.42 -1.26
CA GLU A 46 -2.99 -2.82 -1.08
C GLU A 46 -2.86 -3.43 0.31
N LEU A 47 -2.39 -4.68 0.33
CA LEU A 47 -2.04 -5.39 1.54
C LEU A 47 -0.53 -5.46 1.64
N SER A 48 0.02 -5.01 2.77
CA SER A 48 1.40 -5.27 3.16
C SER A 48 1.43 -6.37 4.22
N VAL A 49 2.27 -7.38 4.01
CA VAL A 49 2.63 -8.42 4.98
C VAL A 49 4.05 -8.15 5.42
N MET A 50 4.26 -7.98 6.72
CA MET A 50 5.55 -7.60 7.28
C MET A 50 6.03 -8.63 8.29
N HIS A 51 7.34 -8.79 8.37
CA HIS A 51 7.94 -9.50 9.49
C HIS A 51 7.66 -8.74 10.80
N PRO A 52 7.27 -9.40 11.91
CA PRO A 52 6.97 -8.72 13.19
C PRO A 52 8.19 -8.03 13.83
N GLN A 53 9.40 -8.34 13.35
CA GLN A 53 10.62 -7.66 13.74
C GLN A 53 11.15 -6.86 12.54
N MET A 54 10.74 -5.59 12.48
CA MET A 54 11.11 -4.65 11.41
C MET A 54 12.43 -3.90 11.65
N VAL A 55 13.08 -4.13 12.79
CA VAL A 55 14.40 -3.57 13.11
C VAL A 55 15.46 -4.55 12.64
N GLU A 56 16.50 -4.09 11.93
CA GLU A 56 17.62 -4.95 11.54
C GLU A 56 18.22 -5.67 12.76
N PRO A 57 18.54 -6.97 12.65
CA PRO A 57 19.18 -7.70 13.73
C PRO A 57 20.55 -7.12 14.07
N LEU A 58 20.93 -7.19 15.35
CA LEU A 58 22.31 -6.92 15.75
C LEU A 58 23.24 -7.98 15.15
N GLU A 59 24.51 -7.65 14.92
CA GLU A 59 25.50 -8.62 14.42
C GLU A 59 25.53 -9.88 15.30
N GLY A 60 25.26 -11.04 14.68
CA GLY A 60 25.24 -12.35 15.35
C GLY A 60 23.88 -12.74 15.98
N GLU A 61 22.85 -11.90 15.86
CA GLU A 61 21.49 -12.26 16.26
C GLU A 61 20.79 -13.06 15.14
N GLU A 62 20.61 -14.37 15.35
CA GLU A 62 19.84 -15.21 14.45
C GLU A 62 18.33 -15.03 14.69
N ARG A 63 17.60 -14.66 13.64
CA ARG A 63 16.14 -14.54 13.65
C ARG A 63 15.54 -15.41 12.57
N GLN A 64 14.47 -16.11 12.91
CA GLN A 64 13.79 -17.00 11.99
C GLN A 64 12.88 -16.20 11.06
N PRO A 65 12.78 -16.55 9.78
CA PRO A 65 11.84 -15.93 8.87
C PRO A 65 10.41 -16.29 9.22
N VAL A 66 9.46 -15.47 8.78
CA VAL A 66 8.05 -15.85 8.71
C VAL A 66 7.78 -16.49 7.36
N VAL A 67 7.24 -17.71 7.37
CA VAL A 67 6.90 -18.43 6.14
C VAL A 67 5.39 -18.54 5.99
N LEU A 68 4.84 -18.06 4.88
CA LEU A 68 3.43 -18.28 4.51
C LEU A 68 3.33 -19.32 3.39
N PRO A 69 2.39 -20.28 3.51
CA PRO A 69 2.14 -21.27 2.46
C PRO A 69 1.52 -20.66 1.20
N ALA A 70 1.58 -21.43 0.12
CA ALA A 70 0.88 -21.16 -1.13
C ALA A 70 -0.54 -21.74 -1.10
N LEU A 71 -1.54 -20.98 -1.56
CA LEU A 71 -2.77 -21.56 -2.10
C LEU A 71 -2.74 -21.41 -3.61
N ASP A 72 -2.88 -22.50 -4.38
CA ASP A 72 -2.86 -22.46 -5.86
C ASP A 72 -1.73 -21.59 -6.43
N GLU A 73 -0.49 -21.86 -5.99
CA GLU A 73 0.75 -21.19 -6.44
C GLU A 73 0.93 -19.72 -6.02
N SER A 74 0.13 -19.21 -5.07
CA SER A 74 0.38 -17.89 -4.48
C SER A 74 -0.09 -17.80 -3.04
N TRP A 75 0.76 -17.25 -2.16
CA TRP A 75 0.36 -16.94 -0.78
C TRP A 75 -0.80 -15.93 -0.73
N ALA A 76 -0.87 -15.00 -1.69
CA ALA A 76 -1.89 -13.95 -1.72
C ALA A 76 -3.30 -14.53 -1.92
N LYS A 77 -3.43 -15.74 -2.51
CA LYS A 77 -4.72 -16.42 -2.63
C LYS A 77 -5.26 -16.96 -1.30
N ALA A 78 -4.42 -17.10 -0.29
CA ALA A 78 -4.86 -17.38 1.08
C ALA A 78 -5.50 -16.14 1.75
N VAL A 79 -5.44 -14.97 1.11
CA VAL A 79 -6.10 -13.75 1.57
C VAL A 79 -7.48 -13.64 0.94
N ARG A 80 -8.51 -13.68 1.78
CA ARG A 80 -9.89 -13.40 1.37
C ARG A 80 -10.20 -11.93 1.58
N VAL A 81 -10.53 -11.24 0.50
CA VAL A 81 -10.98 -9.85 0.51
C VAL A 81 -12.49 -9.78 0.30
N ALA A 82 -13.19 -9.03 1.15
CA ALA A 82 -14.64 -8.87 1.07
C ALA A 82 -15.06 -7.41 1.34
N LEU A 83 -16.15 -7.00 0.68
CA LEU A 83 -16.79 -5.71 0.89
C LEU A 83 -18.09 -5.93 1.67
N TYR A 84 -18.33 -5.10 2.68
CA TYR A 84 -19.54 -5.12 3.50
C TYR A 84 -20.25 -3.78 3.41
N ASN A 85 -21.59 -3.78 3.34
CA ASN A 85 -22.39 -2.56 3.38
C ASN A 85 -22.56 -2.04 4.83
N SER A 86 -23.29 -0.95 5.00
CA SER A 86 -23.54 -0.33 6.31
C SER A 86 -24.36 -1.18 7.29
N THR A 87 -25.06 -2.22 6.83
CA THR A 87 -25.78 -3.18 7.67
C THR A 87 -24.91 -4.37 8.08
N GLY A 88 -23.68 -4.46 7.57
CA GLY A 88 -22.75 -5.55 7.82
C GLY A 88 -22.98 -6.77 6.92
N GLU A 89 -23.81 -6.65 5.89
CA GLU A 89 -24.02 -7.71 4.90
C GLU A 89 -22.91 -7.67 3.85
N ALA A 90 -22.43 -8.85 3.45
CA ALA A 90 -21.45 -8.98 2.39
C ALA A 90 -22.06 -8.55 1.05
N VAL A 91 -21.35 -7.72 0.31
CA VAL A 91 -21.71 -7.28 -1.02
C VAL A 91 -21.13 -8.26 -2.03
N ASP A 92 -21.97 -8.75 -2.95
CA ASP A 92 -21.55 -9.67 -4.00
C ASP A 92 -20.74 -8.94 -5.08
N VAL A 93 -19.43 -8.82 -4.83
CA VAL A 93 -18.44 -8.26 -5.76
C VAL A 93 -17.20 -9.15 -5.79
N ALA A 94 -16.64 -9.31 -6.99
CA ALA A 94 -15.38 -10.03 -7.17
C ALA A 94 -14.23 -9.04 -7.27
N PHE A 95 -13.34 -9.07 -6.28
CA PHE A 95 -12.06 -8.37 -6.33
C PHE A 95 -11.11 -9.10 -7.28
N THR A 96 -10.47 -8.34 -8.18
CA THR A 96 -9.41 -8.88 -9.04
C THR A 96 -8.08 -8.78 -8.31
N LEU A 97 -7.39 -9.90 -8.10
CA LEU A 97 -6.01 -9.94 -7.60
C LEU A 97 -5.05 -9.50 -8.71
N HIS A 98 -4.25 -8.48 -8.44
CA HIS A 98 -3.20 -7.96 -9.32
C HIS A 98 -1.84 -8.28 -8.74
N THR A 99 -0.91 -8.63 -9.63
CA THR A 99 0.45 -9.07 -9.27
C THR A 99 0.45 -10.37 -8.47
N PRO A 100 0.82 -11.51 -9.08
CA PRO A 100 1.16 -12.69 -8.31
C PRO A 100 2.67 -12.70 -8.07
N PRO A 101 3.14 -12.70 -6.80
CA PRO A 101 4.48 -13.16 -6.57
C PRO A 101 4.52 -14.23 -5.50
N GLU A 102 5.25 -15.30 -5.86
CA GLU A 102 5.78 -16.33 -4.98
C GLU A 102 4.77 -17.40 -4.54
N GLN A 103 5.11 -18.65 -4.88
CA GLN A 103 4.37 -19.83 -4.41
C GLN A 103 4.26 -19.75 -2.89
N ARG A 104 5.40 -19.79 -2.20
CA ARG A 104 5.51 -19.56 -0.76
C ARG A 104 6.14 -18.20 -0.51
N LEU A 105 5.67 -17.50 0.51
CA LEU A 105 6.30 -16.26 0.95
C LEU A 105 7.30 -16.58 2.08
N VAL A 106 8.52 -16.07 1.97
CA VAL A 106 9.51 -16.13 3.05
C VAL A 106 9.91 -14.70 3.38
N LEU A 107 9.50 -14.22 4.55
CA LEU A 107 9.83 -12.88 5.04
C LEU A 107 10.96 -12.97 6.06
N ASN A 108 12.14 -12.50 5.69
CA ASN A 108 13.23 -12.29 6.64
C ASN A 108 12.96 -11.04 7.50
N PRO A 109 13.70 -10.83 8.61
CA PRO A 109 13.60 -9.60 9.40
C PRO A 109 13.79 -8.34 8.54
N ALA A 110 13.00 -7.31 8.84
CA ALA A 110 12.91 -6.07 8.07
C ALA A 110 12.41 -6.19 6.62
N GLU A 111 11.99 -7.38 6.17
CA GLU A 111 11.33 -7.55 4.87
C GLU A 111 9.81 -7.39 4.96
N GLN A 112 9.23 -6.98 3.84
CA GLN A 112 7.79 -6.93 3.62
C GLN A 112 7.46 -7.47 2.22
N ALA A 113 6.23 -7.94 2.05
CA ALA A 113 5.66 -8.30 0.77
C ALA A 113 4.32 -7.61 0.57
N GLU A 114 3.94 -7.43 -0.69
CA GLU A 114 2.73 -6.70 -1.06
C GLU A 114 1.86 -7.53 -2.00
N ALA A 115 0.56 -7.38 -1.85
CA ALA A 115 -0.44 -7.90 -2.78
C ALA A 115 -1.51 -6.85 -3.00
N ALA A 116 -2.02 -6.76 -4.24
CA ALA A 116 -2.99 -5.75 -4.61
C ALA A 116 -4.27 -6.39 -5.15
N TRP A 117 -5.42 -5.81 -4.80
CA TRP A 117 -6.70 -6.16 -5.39
C TRP A 117 -7.39 -4.94 -5.95
N SER A 118 -8.35 -5.12 -6.85
CA SER A 118 -9.21 -4.00 -7.23
C SER A 118 -10.65 -4.37 -7.52
N LEU A 119 -11.53 -3.38 -7.40
CA LEU A 119 -12.76 -3.28 -8.19
C LEU A 119 -12.55 -2.30 -9.35
N SER A 120 -13.08 -2.65 -10.52
CA SER A 120 -13.03 -1.78 -11.71
C SER A 120 -13.95 -0.55 -11.56
N PRO A 121 -13.72 0.50 -12.39
CA PRO A 121 -14.66 1.62 -12.52
C PRO A 121 -16.12 1.20 -12.72
N GLU A 122 -16.37 0.19 -13.55
CA GLU A 122 -17.71 -0.31 -13.84
C GLU A 122 -18.35 -0.98 -12.62
N GLN A 123 -17.56 -1.75 -11.86
CA GLN A 123 -18.03 -2.40 -10.64
C GLN A 123 -18.38 -1.36 -9.58
N THR A 124 -17.53 -0.36 -9.35
CA THR A 124 -17.80 0.69 -8.35
C THR A 124 -18.92 1.62 -8.78
N ALA A 125 -19.12 1.81 -10.08
CA ALA A 125 -20.26 2.57 -10.62
C ALA A 125 -21.61 1.87 -10.40
N ALA A 126 -21.63 0.53 -10.38
CA ALA A 126 -22.83 -0.26 -10.14
C ALA A 126 -23.24 -0.34 -8.66
N LEU A 127 -22.35 0.01 -7.74
CA LEU A 127 -22.63 -0.01 -6.30
C LEU A 127 -23.52 1.19 -5.90
N PRO A 128 -24.53 0.97 -5.04
CA PRO A 128 -25.29 2.07 -4.44
C PRO A 128 -24.38 3.00 -3.62
N GLU A 129 -24.69 4.28 -3.60
CA GLU A 129 -24.00 5.22 -2.70
C GLU A 129 -24.20 4.83 -1.23
N GLY A 130 -23.17 5.00 -0.41
CA GLY A 130 -23.23 4.68 1.01
C GLY A 130 -21.89 4.35 1.62
N ALA A 131 -21.94 4.02 2.92
CA ALA A 131 -20.80 3.56 3.68
C ALA A 131 -20.60 2.05 3.48
N TYR A 132 -19.36 1.69 3.21
CA TYR A 132 -18.89 0.31 3.10
C TYR A 132 -17.66 0.10 3.97
N VAL A 133 -17.36 -1.16 4.24
CA VAL A 133 -16.12 -1.58 4.90
C VAL A 133 -15.49 -2.71 4.09
N VAL A 134 -14.23 -2.53 3.72
CA VAL A 134 -13.40 -3.61 3.17
C VAL A 134 -12.73 -4.34 4.32
N ARG A 135 -12.74 -5.67 4.27
CA ARG A 135 -11.96 -6.54 5.16
C ARG A 135 -11.09 -7.47 4.34
N ALA A 136 -9.87 -7.71 4.81
CA ALA A 136 -9.01 -8.76 4.28
C ALA A 136 -8.60 -9.70 5.40
N THR A 137 -8.81 -10.99 5.19
CA THR A 137 -8.47 -12.04 6.15
C THR A 137 -7.45 -12.97 5.50
N LEU A 138 -6.25 -13.09 6.06
CA LEU A 138 -5.31 -14.15 5.73
C LEU A 138 -5.73 -15.42 6.47
N ASP A 139 -5.94 -16.53 5.76
CA ASP A 139 -6.27 -17.82 6.35
C ASP A 139 -5.42 -18.94 5.75
N THR A 140 -4.49 -19.44 6.56
CA THR A 140 -3.59 -20.55 6.19
C THR A 140 -3.93 -21.83 6.95
N SER A 141 -4.97 -21.82 7.79
CA SER A 141 -5.28 -22.87 8.76
C SER A 141 -5.51 -24.25 8.15
N THR A 142 -5.91 -24.28 6.88
CA THR A 142 -6.21 -25.51 6.12
C THR A 142 -5.12 -25.91 5.14
N ILE A 143 -4.11 -25.08 4.91
CA ILE A 143 -3.07 -25.28 3.89
C ILE A 143 -1.64 -25.35 4.44
N ALA A 144 -1.38 -24.79 5.63
CA ALA A 144 -0.05 -24.76 6.22
C ALA A 144 0.44 -26.14 6.66
N LEU A 145 1.71 -26.45 6.38
CA LEU A 145 2.40 -27.70 6.73
C LEU A 145 3.76 -27.42 7.39
N GLY A 146 4.13 -28.22 8.39
CA GLY A 146 5.45 -28.14 9.00
C GLY A 146 5.64 -26.88 9.87
N ASP A 147 6.64 -26.07 9.51
CA ASP A 147 7.08 -24.86 10.21
C ASP A 147 6.44 -23.56 9.68
N GLU A 148 5.59 -23.66 8.66
CA GLU A 148 4.83 -22.55 8.09
C GLU A 148 3.87 -21.93 9.11
N TRP A 149 3.55 -20.65 8.95
CA TRP A 149 2.55 -20.00 9.79
C TRP A 149 1.16 -20.59 9.50
N ASN A 150 0.55 -21.20 10.52
CA ASN A 150 -0.78 -21.78 10.51
C ASN A 150 -1.76 -20.95 11.38
N GLY A 151 -2.69 -20.23 10.73
CA GLY A 151 -3.71 -19.50 11.47
C GLY A 151 -4.61 -18.66 10.58
N THR A 152 -5.40 -17.82 11.23
CA THR A 152 -6.27 -16.83 10.60
C THR A 152 -5.98 -15.45 11.20
N LEU A 153 -5.79 -14.44 10.36
CA LEU A 153 -5.40 -13.09 10.76
C LEU A 153 -6.14 -12.05 9.93
N GLU A 154 -6.81 -11.10 10.60
CA GLU A 154 -7.45 -9.96 9.94
C GLU A 154 -6.42 -8.85 9.71
N ALA A 155 -6.36 -8.33 8.49
CA ALA A 155 -5.49 -7.20 8.12
C ALA A 155 -6.03 -5.83 8.57
N GLY A 156 -7.21 -5.82 9.18
CA GLY A 156 -7.94 -4.62 9.58
C GLY A 156 -9.13 -4.31 8.67
N GLU A 157 -9.83 -3.24 9.03
CA GLU A 157 -11.00 -2.75 8.33
C GLU A 157 -10.69 -1.42 7.66
N VAL A 158 -11.04 -1.28 6.39
CA VAL A 158 -10.89 -0.02 5.65
C VAL A 158 -12.27 0.54 5.30
N PRO A 159 -12.72 1.62 5.98
CA PRO A 159 -13.96 2.29 5.63
C PRO A 159 -13.86 2.95 4.25
N VAL A 160 -14.90 2.73 3.45
CA VAL A 160 -15.08 3.34 2.12
C VAL A 160 -16.39 4.10 2.11
N ASP A 161 -16.32 5.42 1.94
CA ASP A 161 -17.49 6.27 1.73
C ASP A 161 -17.70 6.47 0.23
N LEU A 162 -18.63 5.72 -0.36
CA LEU A 162 -18.93 5.77 -1.79
C LEU A 162 -20.00 6.82 -2.07
N ARG A 163 -19.65 7.78 -2.93
CA ARG A 163 -20.53 8.89 -3.32
C ARG A 163 -20.62 9.04 -4.83
N ALA A 164 -21.68 9.65 -5.32
CA ALA A 164 -21.75 10.06 -6.71
C ALA A 164 -20.55 10.97 -7.08
N MET A 165 -20.14 10.86 -8.35
CA MET A 165 -19.25 11.83 -8.96
C MET A 165 -20.01 13.18 -9.05
N PRO A 166 -19.44 14.29 -8.54
CA PRO A 166 -20.07 15.59 -8.70
C PRO A 166 -20.24 15.96 -10.18
N ALA A 167 -21.30 16.70 -10.51
CA ALA A 167 -21.57 17.13 -11.88
C ALA A 167 -20.42 18.00 -12.47
N GLU A 168 -19.76 18.79 -11.62
CA GLU A 168 -18.58 19.56 -11.96
C GLU A 168 -17.46 19.23 -10.96
N PRO A 169 -16.63 18.22 -11.23
CA PRO A 169 -15.53 17.86 -10.34
C PRO A 169 -14.44 18.94 -10.33
N THR A 170 -13.95 19.25 -9.14
CA THR A 170 -12.83 20.18 -8.97
C THR A 170 -11.57 19.67 -9.69
N SER A 171 -10.61 20.56 -9.96
CA SER A 171 -9.34 20.15 -10.56
C SER A 171 -8.60 19.10 -9.71
N SER A 172 -8.73 19.17 -8.38
CA SER A 172 -8.15 18.15 -7.48
C SER A 172 -8.88 16.81 -7.57
N GLU A 173 -10.20 16.80 -7.68
CA GLU A 173 -10.97 15.55 -7.86
C GLU A 173 -10.69 14.90 -9.22
N ARG A 174 -10.55 15.69 -10.28
CA ARG A 174 -10.15 15.18 -11.60
C ARG A 174 -8.73 14.64 -11.59
N ALA A 175 -7.80 15.32 -10.95
CA ALA A 175 -6.43 14.86 -10.78
C ALA A 175 -6.35 13.54 -10.00
N GLU A 176 -7.09 13.43 -8.90
CA GLU A 176 -7.19 12.19 -8.13
C GLU A 176 -7.79 11.05 -8.94
N HIS A 177 -8.83 11.33 -9.74
CA HIS A 177 -9.38 10.33 -10.66
C HIS A 177 -8.33 9.84 -11.66
N LEU A 178 -7.59 10.74 -12.30
CA LEU A 178 -6.53 10.39 -13.24
C LEU A 178 -5.40 9.60 -12.57
N ARG A 179 -5.03 9.94 -11.33
CA ARG A 179 -4.07 9.17 -10.53
C ARG A 179 -4.53 7.73 -10.33
N LEU A 180 -5.76 7.54 -9.87
CA LEU A 180 -6.34 6.22 -9.62
C LEU A 180 -6.49 5.38 -10.90
N LEU A 181 -6.84 6.00 -12.04
CA LEU A 181 -6.89 5.30 -13.32
C LEU A 181 -5.50 4.84 -13.78
N ALA A 182 -4.48 5.69 -13.61
CA ALA A 182 -3.12 5.32 -13.94
C ALA A 182 -2.62 4.15 -13.09
N GLU A 183 -2.82 4.19 -11.77
CA GLU A 183 -2.46 3.10 -10.86
C GLU A 183 -3.21 1.81 -11.21
N TYR A 184 -4.52 1.90 -11.47
CA TYR A 184 -5.34 0.76 -11.88
C TYR A 184 -4.88 0.14 -13.21
N ALA A 185 -4.58 0.97 -14.22
CA ALA A 185 -4.04 0.50 -15.49
C ALA A 185 -2.66 -0.14 -15.32
N ALA A 186 -1.83 0.43 -14.44
CA ALA A 186 -0.51 -0.10 -14.12
C ALA A 186 -0.58 -1.47 -13.45
N LEU A 187 -1.53 -1.69 -12.53
CA LEU A 187 -1.78 -2.99 -11.89
C LEU A 187 -2.20 -4.06 -12.90
N ARG A 188 -2.96 -3.68 -13.94
CA ARG A 188 -3.32 -4.54 -15.07
C ARG A 188 -2.20 -4.71 -16.10
N ASN A 189 -1.01 -4.17 -15.83
CA ASN A 189 0.13 -4.13 -16.76
C ASN A 189 -0.18 -3.45 -18.11
N ALA A 190 -1.20 -2.57 -18.15
CA ALA A 190 -1.55 -1.76 -19.31
C ALA A 190 -0.73 -0.45 -19.29
N LEU A 191 0.58 -0.57 -19.48
CA LEU A 191 1.53 0.52 -19.23
C LEU A 191 1.30 1.75 -20.12
N ASP A 192 0.95 1.57 -21.40
CA ASP A 192 0.67 2.70 -22.30
C ASP A 192 -0.60 3.48 -21.88
N GLU A 193 -1.63 2.78 -21.42
CA GLU A 193 -2.86 3.38 -20.87
C GLU A 193 -2.54 4.17 -19.59
N ALA A 194 -1.75 3.57 -18.69
CA ALA A 194 -1.31 4.21 -17.46
C ALA A 194 -0.50 5.49 -17.74
N ILE A 195 0.43 5.44 -18.71
CA ILE A 195 1.22 6.61 -19.14
C ILE A 195 0.29 7.71 -19.70
N ALA A 196 -0.70 7.37 -20.51
CA ALA A 196 -1.65 8.36 -21.04
C ALA A 196 -2.42 9.08 -19.92
N HIS A 197 -2.85 8.36 -18.88
CA HIS A 197 -3.49 8.97 -17.71
C HIS A 197 -2.54 9.91 -16.94
N THR A 198 -1.25 9.57 -16.81
CA THR A 198 -0.27 10.50 -16.23
C THR A 198 -0.06 11.76 -17.06
N GLU A 199 -0.14 11.67 -18.39
CA GLU A 199 -0.01 12.84 -19.26
C GLU A 199 -1.19 13.81 -19.12
N ASP A 200 -2.40 13.27 -19.01
CA ASP A 200 -3.59 14.06 -18.71
C ASP A 200 -3.51 14.68 -17.30
N TRP A 201 -2.96 13.94 -16.33
CA TRP A 201 -2.75 14.46 -14.97
C TRP A 201 -1.73 15.60 -14.96
N ILE A 202 -0.59 15.44 -15.62
CA ILE A 202 0.44 16.49 -15.77
C ILE A 202 -0.13 17.70 -16.51
N ARG A 203 -0.96 17.51 -17.54
CA ARG A 203 -1.60 18.63 -18.24
C ARG A 203 -2.54 19.42 -17.33
N LEU A 204 -3.22 18.73 -16.41
CA LEU A 204 -4.11 19.35 -15.44
C LEU A 204 -3.34 20.02 -14.28
N GLN A 205 -2.24 19.43 -13.85
CA GLN A 205 -1.39 19.90 -12.75
C GLN A 205 0.09 19.80 -13.11
N PRO A 206 0.64 20.76 -13.87
CA PRO A 206 2.01 20.66 -14.40
C PRO A 206 3.10 20.69 -13.32
N GLU A 207 2.81 21.29 -12.17
CA GLU A 207 3.71 21.40 -11.02
C GLU A 207 3.44 20.30 -9.96
N ASN A 208 2.77 19.21 -10.33
CA ASN A 208 2.57 18.08 -9.43
C ASN A 208 3.71 17.07 -9.56
N ALA A 209 4.61 17.05 -8.55
CA ALA A 209 5.76 16.14 -8.54
C ALA A 209 5.36 14.65 -8.58
N GLN A 210 4.24 14.29 -7.96
CA GLN A 210 3.75 12.90 -7.94
C GLN A 210 3.33 12.44 -9.35
N ALA A 211 2.70 13.32 -10.13
CA ALA A 211 2.30 13.01 -11.51
C ALA A 211 3.51 12.70 -12.40
N HIS A 212 4.57 13.51 -12.29
CA HIS A 212 5.83 13.28 -13.00
C HIS A 212 6.55 12.02 -12.51
N GLY A 213 6.60 11.80 -11.19
CA GLY A 213 7.21 10.60 -10.60
C GLY A 213 6.52 9.32 -11.05
N MET A 214 5.19 9.28 -11.05
CA MET A 214 4.43 8.11 -11.51
C MET A 214 4.63 7.87 -13.01
N LYS A 215 4.66 8.93 -13.84
CA LYS A 215 4.99 8.77 -15.26
C LYS A 215 6.38 8.16 -15.45
N ALA A 216 7.37 8.59 -14.66
CA ALA A 216 8.72 8.07 -14.73
C ALA A 216 8.78 6.58 -14.37
N GLU A 217 8.12 6.16 -13.29
CA GLU A 217 8.03 4.75 -12.88
C GLU A 217 7.39 3.89 -13.98
N LEU A 218 6.29 4.36 -14.58
CA LEU A 218 5.62 3.63 -15.66
C LEU A 218 6.47 3.52 -16.93
N LEU A 219 7.22 4.58 -17.27
CA LEU A 219 8.17 4.56 -18.39
C LEU A 219 9.32 3.59 -18.12
N GLU A 220 9.83 3.53 -16.90
CA GLU A 220 10.87 2.58 -16.48
C GLU A 220 10.36 1.14 -16.61
N ARG A 221 9.16 0.85 -16.09
CA ARG A 221 8.50 -0.46 -16.23
C ARG A 221 8.27 -0.85 -17.70
N ALA A 222 8.05 0.13 -18.58
CA ALA A 222 7.93 -0.07 -20.02
C ALA A 222 9.29 -0.19 -20.75
N GLY A 223 10.42 -0.14 -20.04
CA GLY A 223 11.78 -0.20 -20.61
C GLY A 223 12.25 1.10 -21.27
N ARG A 224 11.52 2.22 -21.10
CA ARG A 224 11.81 3.54 -21.67
C ARG A 224 12.65 4.38 -20.71
N THR A 225 13.77 3.81 -20.24
CA THR A 225 14.60 4.36 -19.14
C THR A 225 15.10 5.78 -19.39
N GLY A 226 15.43 6.14 -20.64
CA GLY A 226 15.90 7.49 -20.97
C GLY A 226 14.83 8.57 -20.75
N GLU A 227 13.57 8.26 -21.07
CA GLU A 227 12.44 9.15 -20.82
C GLU A 227 12.08 9.16 -19.33
N ALA A 228 12.13 8.00 -18.66
CA ALA A 228 11.92 7.91 -17.21
C ALA A 228 12.86 8.85 -16.45
N PHE A 229 14.16 8.86 -16.79
CA PHE A 229 15.14 9.75 -16.15
C PHE A 229 14.78 11.24 -16.27
N GLN A 230 14.23 11.67 -17.41
CA GLN A 230 13.79 13.06 -17.59
C GLN A 230 12.65 13.41 -16.63
N PHE A 231 11.65 12.53 -16.52
CA PHE A 231 10.49 12.75 -15.64
C PHE A 231 10.85 12.62 -14.15
N TYR A 232 11.76 11.72 -13.77
CA TYR A 232 12.32 11.70 -12.42
C TYR A 232 13.03 13.01 -12.08
N GLY A 233 13.86 13.53 -13.00
CA GLY A 233 14.52 14.83 -12.83
C GLY A 233 13.51 15.99 -12.66
N GLN A 234 12.41 15.97 -13.41
CA GLN A 234 11.33 16.96 -13.27
C GLN A 234 10.61 16.84 -11.92
N ALA A 235 10.27 15.63 -11.48
CA ALA A 235 9.64 15.39 -10.18
C ALA A 235 10.50 15.92 -9.02
N ILE A 236 11.80 15.64 -9.05
CA ILE A 236 12.77 16.12 -8.05
C ILE A 236 12.84 17.65 -8.07
N ALA A 237 13.02 18.27 -9.24
CA ALA A 237 13.12 19.72 -9.37
C ALA A 237 11.87 20.45 -8.86
N ILE A 238 10.67 19.91 -9.13
CA ILE A 238 9.40 20.43 -8.62
C ILE A 238 9.35 20.33 -7.09
N SER A 239 9.70 19.17 -6.53
CA SER A 239 9.71 18.95 -5.08
C SER A 239 10.68 19.90 -4.37
N GLU A 240 11.89 20.09 -4.91
CA GLU A 240 12.87 21.03 -4.36
C GLU A 240 12.37 22.47 -4.41
N ALA A 241 11.76 22.90 -5.53
CA ALA A 241 11.19 24.23 -5.66
C ALA A 241 10.06 24.48 -4.64
N GLN A 242 9.19 23.48 -4.43
CA GLN A 242 8.12 23.54 -3.43
C GLN A 242 8.67 23.66 -2.01
N GLN A 243 9.71 22.88 -1.68
CA GLN A 243 10.38 22.97 -0.38
C GLN A 243 11.01 24.36 -0.16
N GLN A 244 11.74 24.88 -1.15
CA GLN A 244 12.36 26.20 -1.06
C GLN A 244 11.31 27.31 -0.88
N ALA A 245 10.19 27.24 -1.60
CA ALA A 245 9.08 28.17 -1.43
C ALA A 245 8.48 28.11 -0.01
N ALA A 246 8.30 26.92 0.55
CA ALA A 246 7.83 26.73 1.92
C ALA A 246 8.80 27.30 2.95
N GLU A 247 10.11 27.11 2.76
CA GLU A 247 11.16 27.68 3.62
C GLU A 247 11.18 29.21 3.55
N MET A 248 11.08 29.80 2.36
CA MET A 248 11.00 31.25 2.20
C MET A 248 9.77 31.81 2.94
N HIS A 249 8.61 31.19 2.77
CA HIS A 249 7.39 31.59 3.46
C HIS A 249 7.52 31.50 4.98
N ALA A 250 8.13 30.43 5.50
CA ALA A 250 8.38 30.27 6.93
C ALA A 250 9.33 31.36 7.47
N ARG A 251 10.39 31.70 6.73
CA ARG A 251 11.32 32.79 7.10
C ARG A 251 10.62 34.15 7.14
N GLU A 252 9.76 34.43 6.17
CA GLU A 252 8.96 35.67 6.15
C GLU A 252 8.01 35.74 7.34
N GLN A 253 7.26 34.68 7.62
CA GLN A 253 6.36 34.62 8.78
C GLN A 253 7.12 34.81 10.10
N HIS A 254 8.30 34.20 10.22
CA HIS A 254 9.17 34.36 11.37
C HIS A 254 9.65 35.82 11.53
N GLY A 255 10.04 36.48 10.44
CA GLY A 255 10.41 37.90 10.43
C GLY A 255 9.25 38.81 10.88
N VAL A 256 8.04 38.57 10.35
CA VAL A 256 6.83 39.31 10.76
C VAL A 256 6.52 39.10 12.25
N LEU A 257 6.64 37.86 12.75
CA LEU A 257 6.44 37.56 14.16
C LEU A 257 7.46 38.28 15.05
N ASN A 258 8.74 38.26 14.67
CA ASN A 258 9.81 38.94 15.41
C ASN A 258 9.58 40.46 15.47
N GLN A 259 9.14 41.06 14.37
CA GLN A 259 8.80 42.48 14.34
C GLN A 259 7.62 42.80 15.26
N ARG A 260 6.56 41.98 15.24
CA ARG A 260 5.41 42.13 16.14
C ARG A 260 5.80 42.03 17.61
N ILE A 261 6.69 41.09 17.96
CA ILE A 261 7.22 40.95 19.31
C ILE A 261 8.00 42.21 19.71
N ALA A 262 8.88 42.73 18.84
CA ALA A 262 9.65 43.94 19.09
C ALA A 262 8.74 45.17 19.31
N ASP A 263 7.68 45.33 18.52
CA ASP A 263 6.69 46.40 18.67
C ASP A 263 5.92 46.30 20.00
N LEU A 264 5.52 45.08 20.38
CA LEU A 264 4.84 44.84 21.65
C LEU A 264 5.75 45.19 22.84
N MET A 265 7.01 44.76 22.81
CA MET A 265 8.00 45.10 23.85
C MET A 265 8.19 46.62 23.96
N ARG A 266 8.29 47.33 22.83
CA ARG A 266 8.40 48.81 22.83
C ARG A 266 7.20 49.48 23.50
N ARG A 267 5.97 48.99 23.26
CA ARG A 267 4.75 49.53 23.90
C ARG A 267 4.68 49.24 25.39
N LEU A 268 5.16 48.09 25.84
CA LEU A 268 5.13 47.69 27.25
C LEU A 268 6.18 48.43 28.10
N VAL A 269 7.30 48.82 27.49
CA VAL A 269 8.42 49.50 28.17
C VAL A 269 8.31 51.03 28.09
N ALA A 270 7.45 51.58 27.22
CA ALA A 270 7.22 53.03 27.17
C ALA A 270 6.51 53.52 28.45
N PRO A 271 7.05 54.51 29.19
CA PRO A 271 6.37 55.08 30.35
C PRO A 271 5.07 55.78 29.94
N ARG A 272 4.03 55.63 30.76
CA ARG A 272 2.73 56.31 30.59
C ARG A 272 2.86 57.81 30.70
#